data_AF-A0A8R1IAF2-F1
#
_entry.id   AF-A0A8R1IAF2-F1
#
_cell.length_a   1.000
_cell.length_b   1.000
_cell.length_c   1.000
_cell.angle_alpha   90.00
_cell.angle_beta   90.00
_cell.angle_gamma   90.00
#
_symmetry.space_group_name_H-M   'P 1'
#
loop_
_entity.id
_entity.type
_entity.pdbx_description
1 polymer ?
#
loop_
_entity_poly.entity_id
_entity_poly.type
_entity_poly.pdbx_seq_one_letter_code
_entity_poly.pdbx_strand_id
1 'polypeptide(L)'
;MEGFGKEHEAMETIEREEVVQGGGSVGDKLSTTIGWAEWTELEMQAVSLKERRKRVRGFAKFVDKSASVEKELAEKLKMMTKLSERQRDMVAAPVTTFCAELRERFEEVDRDKWQRAVMRMMRENHLENMGMLREACEKAGHSEGESAEPLKMEIQKLNAEKVILQDAWKEENAIIKQELQRLEEEKKTAQEIVDKLKK
;
A
#
# COMPACT_ATOMS: atom_id res chain seq x y z
N MET A 1 -2.99 5.79 -40.41
CA MET A 1 -2.10 5.39 -39.30
C MET A 1 -0.68 5.80 -39.68
N GLU A 2 -0.35 7.08 -39.61
CA GLU A 2 1.02 7.59 -39.80
C GLU A 2 1.14 8.83 -38.94
N GLY A 3 1.66 8.69 -37.72
CA GLY A 3 1.72 9.81 -36.77
C GLY A 3 2.54 9.55 -35.52
N PHE A 4 2.62 8.30 -35.06
CA PHE A 4 3.35 7.94 -33.84
C PHE A 4 4.86 7.73 -34.03
N GLY A 5 5.36 7.66 -35.27
CA GLY A 5 6.78 7.37 -35.54
C GLY A 5 7.72 8.59 -35.44
N LYS A 6 7.22 9.81 -35.64
CA LYS A 6 8.07 11.01 -35.72
C LYS A 6 8.41 11.62 -34.36
N GLU A 7 7.60 11.37 -33.34
CA GLU A 7 7.82 11.90 -31.99
C GLU A 7 8.91 11.13 -31.23
N HIS A 8 9.08 9.84 -31.54
CA HIS A 8 10.14 9.01 -30.95
C HIS A 8 11.53 9.40 -31.46
N GLU A 9 11.64 9.77 -32.75
CA GLU A 9 12.91 10.16 -33.40
C GLU A 9 13.42 11.54 -32.93
N ALA A 10 12.50 12.43 -32.52
CA ALA A 10 12.84 13.76 -32.01
C ALA A 10 13.40 13.73 -30.58
N MET A 11 13.10 12.69 -29.79
CA MET A 11 13.60 12.54 -28.43
C MET A 11 15.03 11.98 -28.40
N GLU A 12 15.38 11.16 -29.39
CA GLU A 12 16.71 10.54 -29.54
C GLU A 12 17.80 11.52 -30.01
N THR A 13 17.40 12.63 -30.64
CA THR A 13 18.31 13.63 -31.21
C THR A 13 18.77 14.69 -30.23
N ILE A 14 18.05 14.90 -29.12
CA ILE A 14 18.40 15.92 -28.10
C ILE A 14 19.54 15.44 -27.18
N GLU A 15 19.77 14.13 -27.05
CA GLU A 15 20.77 13.58 -26.12
C GLU A 15 22.23 13.59 -26.63
N ARG A 16 22.48 14.02 -27.87
CA ARG A 16 23.82 13.95 -28.49
C ARG A 16 24.71 15.18 -28.33
N GLU A 17 24.20 16.29 -27.82
CA GLU A 17 25.02 17.49 -27.63
C GLU A 17 25.13 17.83 -26.13
N GLU A 18 26.39 17.87 -25.66
CA GLU A 18 26.87 18.26 -24.32
C GLU A 18 27.04 17.16 -23.26
N VAL A 19 28.16 16.42 -23.36
CA VAL A 19 28.89 15.95 -22.16
C VAL A 19 30.39 16.21 -22.33
N VAL A 20 30.87 17.32 -21.74
CA VAL A 20 32.29 17.58 -21.48
C VAL A 20 32.65 17.10 -20.08
N GLN A 21 33.76 16.37 -19.99
CA GLN A 21 34.28 15.66 -18.82
C GLN A 21 34.77 16.56 -17.68
N GLY A 22 34.56 16.11 -16.44
CA GLY A 22 35.29 16.55 -15.25
C GLY A 22 35.22 15.48 -14.16
N GLY A 23 36.38 15.01 -13.66
CA GLY A 23 36.50 13.87 -12.75
C GLY A 23 36.36 14.19 -11.26
N GLY A 24 35.90 13.19 -10.48
CA GLY A 24 36.00 13.18 -9.02
C GLY A 24 34.91 12.39 -8.28
N SER A 25 35.33 11.41 -7.47
CA SER A 25 34.64 10.76 -6.34
C SER A 25 33.32 9.98 -6.58
N VAL A 26 33.25 8.80 -5.95
CA VAL A 26 32.24 7.72 -6.11
C VAL A 26 30.83 8.09 -5.58
N GLY A 27 30.59 9.38 -5.29
CA GLY A 27 29.29 9.93 -4.85
C GLY A 27 28.42 10.53 -5.96
N ASP A 28 28.98 10.87 -7.12
CA ASP A 28 28.31 11.69 -8.16
C ASP A 28 27.94 10.91 -9.44
N LYS A 29 27.99 9.57 -9.42
CA LYS A 29 27.68 8.75 -10.60
C LYS A 29 26.18 8.52 -10.81
N LEU A 30 25.41 9.60 -10.93
CA LEU A 30 24.07 9.54 -11.55
C LEU A 30 23.94 10.51 -12.74
N SER A 31 25.07 10.92 -13.34
CA SER A 31 25.12 11.53 -14.66
C SER A 31 25.75 10.55 -15.64
N THR A 32 25.02 9.48 -15.89
CA THR A 32 25.21 8.63 -17.07
C THR A 32 23.80 8.37 -17.54
N THR A 33 23.45 8.92 -18.69
CA THR A 33 22.21 8.56 -19.38
C THR A 33 22.37 7.10 -19.79
N ILE A 34 22.03 6.20 -18.87
CA ILE A 34 21.95 4.77 -19.12
C ILE A 34 20.73 4.58 -20.02
N GLY A 35 20.92 3.94 -21.17
CA GLY A 35 19.83 3.68 -22.10
C GLY A 35 18.82 2.70 -21.50
N TRP A 36 17.56 2.74 -21.95
CA TRP A 36 16.50 1.84 -21.46
C TRP A 36 16.87 0.34 -21.52
N ALA A 37 17.64 -0.06 -22.53
CA ALA A 37 18.13 -1.43 -22.67
C ALA A 37 19.16 -1.80 -21.58
N GLU A 38 20.12 -0.91 -21.31
CA GLU A 38 21.12 -1.10 -20.25
C GLU A 38 20.48 -1.08 -18.86
N TRP A 39 19.44 -0.26 -18.65
CA TRP A 39 18.63 -0.28 -17.43
C TRP A 39 17.96 -1.64 -17.22
N THR A 40 17.35 -2.18 -18.27
CA THR A 40 16.64 -3.47 -18.21
C THR A 40 17.61 -4.61 -17.87
N GLU A 41 18.80 -4.61 -18.47
CA GLU A 41 19.83 -5.61 -18.17
C GLU A 41 20.33 -5.52 -16.71
N LEU A 42 20.52 -4.29 -16.20
CA LEU A 42 20.87 -4.06 -14.81
C LEU A 42 19.75 -4.48 -13.83
N GLU A 43 18.48 -4.35 -14.21
CA GLU A 43 17.33 -4.79 -13.41
C GLU A 43 17.29 -6.32 -13.23
N MET A 44 17.72 -7.07 -14.24
CA MET A 44 17.73 -8.53 -14.23
C MET A 44 18.95 -9.12 -13.50
N GLN A 45 20.01 -8.33 -13.31
CA GLN A 45 21.22 -8.80 -12.65
C GLN A 45 20.99 -9.06 -11.16
N ALA A 46 21.35 -10.26 -10.70
CA ALA A 46 21.37 -10.57 -9.28
C ALA A 46 22.40 -9.71 -8.55
N VAL A 47 22.02 -9.18 -7.40
CA VAL A 47 22.85 -8.23 -6.64
C VAL A 47 23.19 -8.77 -5.27
N SER A 48 24.46 -8.56 -4.87
CA SER A 48 24.94 -8.99 -3.56
C SER A 48 24.09 -8.43 -2.42
N LEU A 49 24.05 -9.14 -1.29
CA LEU A 49 23.30 -8.71 -0.10
C LEU A 49 23.75 -7.32 0.39
N LYS A 50 25.04 -7.00 0.26
CA LYS A 50 25.61 -5.70 0.61
C LYS A 50 25.03 -4.60 -0.27
N GLU A 51 25.01 -4.81 -1.58
CA GLU A 51 24.47 -3.82 -2.52
C GLU A 51 22.95 -3.67 -2.38
N ARG A 52 22.23 -4.79 -2.15
CA ARG A 52 20.79 -4.77 -1.84
C ARG A 52 20.47 -3.90 -0.62
N ARG A 53 21.18 -4.10 0.49
CA ARG A 53 21.03 -3.26 1.71
C ARG A 53 21.31 -1.79 1.43
N LYS A 54 22.32 -1.50 0.61
CA LYS A 54 22.67 -0.13 0.22
C LYS A 54 21.53 0.52 -0.59
N ARG A 55 20.96 -0.19 -1.58
CA ARG A 55 19.83 0.28 -2.38
C ARG A 55 18.58 0.52 -1.54
N VAL A 56 18.19 -0.45 -0.69
CA VAL A 56 17.01 -0.32 0.19
C VAL A 56 17.17 0.86 1.16
N ARG A 57 18.37 1.07 1.73
CA ARG A 57 18.64 2.24 2.58
C ARG A 57 18.64 3.54 1.78
N GLY A 58 19.16 3.51 0.55
CA GLY A 58 19.18 4.65 -0.35
C GLY A 58 17.77 5.11 -0.75
N PHE A 59 16.81 4.20 -0.80
CA PHE A 59 15.42 4.51 -1.16
C PHE A 59 14.77 5.54 -0.22
N ALA A 60 14.99 5.43 1.10
CA ALA A 60 14.47 6.43 2.05
C ALA A 60 14.99 7.84 1.72
N LYS A 61 16.29 7.96 1.44
CA LYS A 61 16.92 9.22 1.03
C LYS A 61 16.41 9.72 -0.32
N PHE A 62 16.02 8.82 -1.21
CA PHE A 62 15.39 9.17 -2.49
C PHE A 62 13.98 9.73 -2.27
N VAL A 63 13.16 9.08 -1.44
CA VAL A 63 11.82 9.59 -1.09
C VAL A 63 11.90 10.96 -0.43
N ASP A 64 12.85 11.17 0.49
CA ASP A 64 13.07 12.48 1.13
C ASP A 64 13.41 13.58 0.11
N LYS A 65 14.11 13.24 -0.98
CA LYS A 65 14.49 14.16 -2.04
C LYS A 65 13.42 14.37 -3.11
N SER A 66 12.35 13.58 -3.12
CA SER A 66 11.30 13.63 -4.15
C SER A 66 10.70 15.03 -4.31
N ALA A 67 10.52 15.78 -3.20
CA ALA A 67 10.01 17.16 -3.25
C ALA A 67 11.01 18.14 -3.89
N SER A 68 12.33 17.91 -3.70
CA SER A 68 13.36 18.70 -4.38
C SER A 68 13.34 18.43 -5.88
N VAL A 69 13.23 17.15 -6.28
CA VAL A 69 13.15 16.75 -7.69
C VAL A 69 11.94 17.37 -8.38
N GLU A 70 10.78 17.34 -7.73
CA GLU A 70 9.55 17.98 -8.20
C GLU A 70 9.74 19.48 -8.42
N LYS A 71 10.35 20.17 -7.45
CA LYS A 71 10.64 21.61 -7.53
C LYS A 71 11.65 21.93 -8.63
N GLU A 72 12.74 21.18 -8.73
CA GLU A 72 13.78 21.36 -9.75
C GLU A 72 13.21 21.15 -11.16
N LEU A 73 12.32 20.16 -11.34
CA LEU A 73 11.61 19.96 -12.60
C LEU A 73 10.75 21.18 -12.95
N ALA A 74 9.96 21.68 -12.00
CA ALA A 74 9.12 22.86 -12.22
C ALA A 74 9.95 24.10 -12.59
N GLU A 75 11.09 24.32 -11.91
CA GLU A 75 12.02 25.41 -12.22
C GLU A 75 12.64 25.25 -13.61
N LYS A 76 13.12 24.06 -13.98
CA LYS A 76 13.66 23.78 -15.32
C LYS A 76 12.61 24.00 -16.40
N LEU A 77 11.40 23.51 -16.21
CA LEU A 77 10.30 23.72 -17.15
C LEU A 77 9.98 25.21 -17.31
N LYS A 78 9.98 25.99 -16.21
CA LYS A 78 9.74 27.44 -16.26
C LYS A 78 10.80 28.20 -17.06
N MET A 79 12.06 27.72 -17.08
CA MET A 79 13.14 28.29 -17.88
C MET A 79 13.03 27.94 -19.37
N MET A 80 12.25 26.92 -19.74
CA MET A 80 12.04 26.52 -21.14
C MET A 80 11.06 27.48 -21.84
N THR A 81 11.62 28.45 -22.56
CA THR A 81 10.86 29.48 -23.30
C THR A 81 10.09 28.94 -24.51
N LYS A 82 10.44 27.75 -25.00
CA LYS A 82 9.81 27.10 -26.16
C LYS A 82 8.51 26.34 -25.83
N LEU A 83 8.26 26.05 -24.55
CA LEU A 83 7.08 25.29 -24.14
C LEU A 83 5.95 26.25 -23.72
N SER A 84 4.73 25.94 -24.13
CA SER A 84 3.53 26.58 -23.56
C SER A 84 3.32 26.16 -22.12
N GLU A 85 2.54 26.94 -21.37
CA GLU A 85 2.17 26.61 -19.99
C GLU A 85 1.51 25.23 -19.90
N ARG A 86 0.54 24.96 -20.79
CA ARG A 86 -0.12 23.65 -20.88
C ARG A 86 0.86 22.49 -21.13
N GLN A 87 1.87 22.68 -21.97
CA GLN A 87 2.87 21.64 -22.23
C GLN A 87 3.78 21.41 -21.01
N ARG A 88 4.15 22.47 -20.28
CA ARG A 88 4.88 22.33 -19.02
C ARG A 88 4.05 21.57 -17.99
N ASP A 89 2.77 21.89 -17.86
CA ASP A 89 1.87 21.21 -16.93
C ASP A 89 1.67 19.74 -17.29
N MET A 90 1.54 19.42 -18.59
CA MET A 90 1.45 18.02 -19.05
C MET A 90 2.67 17.19 -18.66
N VAL A 91 3.86 17.79 -18.59
CA VAL A 91 5.09 17.10 -18.16
C VAL A 91 5.22 17.07 -16.64
N ALA A 92 4.88 18.15 -15.95
CA ALA A 92 5.02 18.26 -14.51
C ALA A 92 3.99 17.43 -13.74
N ALA A 93 2.73 17.41 -14.19
CA ALA A 93 1.62 16.81 -13.44
C ALA A 93 1.83 15.31 -13.12
N PRO A 94 2.26 14.43 -14.05
CA PRO A 94 2.55 13.04 -13.72
C PRO A 94 3.62 12.88 -12.65
N VAL A 95 4.66 13.73 -12.68
CA VAL A 95 5.76 13.69 -11.70
C VAL A 95 5.31 14.16 -10.34
N THR A 96 4.50 15.22 -10.27
CA THR A 96 3.87 15.69 -9.03
C THR A 96 3.01 14.61 -8.40
N THR A 97 2.11 13.98 -9.18
CA THR A 97 1.27 12.89 -8.70
C THR A 97 2.11 11.73 -8.18
N PHE A 98 3.09 11.27 -8.98
CA PHE A 98 3.98 10.18 -8.58
C PHE A 98 4.74 10.49 -7.28
N CYS A 99 5.30 11.70 -7.15
CA CYS A 99 6.06 12.07 -5.97
C CYS A 99 5.17 12.17 -4.72
N ALA A 100 3.93 12.62 -4.87
CA ALA A 100 2.95 12.66 -3.77
C ALA A 100 2.59 11.24 -3.31
N GLU A 101 2.17 10.36 -4.22
CA GLU A 101 1.83 8.97 -3.94
C GLU A 101 3.02 8.20 -3.34
N LEU A 102 4.22 8.40 -3.88
CA LEU A 102 5.45 7.78 -3.38
C LEU A 102 5.70 8.13 -1.91
N ARG A 103 5.52 9.39 -1.52
CA ARG A 103 5.70 9.85 -0.13
C ARG A 103 4.64 9.27 0.78
N GLU A 104 3.38 9.29 0.37
CA GLU A 104 2.24 8.74 1.12
C GLU A 104 2.45 7.24 1.41
N ARG A 105 2.73 6.44 0.37
CA ARG A 105 2.98 5.00 0.50
C ARG A 105 4.19 4.68 1.37
N PHE A 106 5.22 5.53 1.32
CA PHE A 106 6.40 5.34 2.15
C PHE A 106 6.11 5.60 3.63
N GLU A 107 5.20 6.53 3.94
CA GLU A 107 4.76 6.81 5.31
C GLU A 107 3.88 5.69 5.89
N GLU A 108 3.02 5.06 5.07
CA GLU A 108 2.19 3.90 5.47
C GLU A 108 3.03 2.74 6.04
N VAL A 109 4.23 2.52 5.49
CA VAL A 109 5.09 1.37 5.84
C VAL A 109 5.96 1.64 7.08
N ASP A 110 5.86 2.82 7.69
CA ASP A 110 6.74 3.32 8.76
C ASP A 110 8.22 3.35 8.31
N ARG A 111 8.77 4.56 8.16
CA ARG A 111 10.11 4.80 7.57
C ARG A 111 11.21 3.96 8.24
N ASP A 112 11.11 3.73 9.55
CA ASP A 112 12.09 2.97 10.32
C ASP A 112 11.93 1.45 10.16
N LYS A 113 10.76 1.00 9.72
CA LYS A 113 10.44 -0.40 9.48
C LYS A 113 10.60 -0.81 8.01
N TRP A 114 10.52 0.13 7.06
CA TRP A 114 10.68 -0.10 5.61
C TRP A 114 11.88 -1.00 5.29
N GLN A 115 13.08 -0.62 5.74
CA GLN A 115 14.29 -1.37 5.40
C GLN A 115 14.21 -2.82 5.90
N ARG A 116 13.66 -3.02 7.11
CA ARG A 116 13.52 -4.36 7.69
C ARG A 116 12.45 -5.17 6.97
N ALA A 117 11.30 -4.55 6.65
CA ALA A 117 10.18 -5.16 5.96
C ALA A 117 10.59 -5.62 4.55
N VAL A 118 11.17 -4.74 3.74
CA VAL A 118 11.63 -5.06 2.39
C VAL A 118 12.69 -6.15 2.41
N MET A 119 13.70 -6.04 3.28
CA MET A 119 14.74 -7.06 3.35
C MET A 119 14.21 -8.42 3.82
N ARG A 120 13.17 -8.45 4.67
CA ARG A 120 12.51 -9.69 5.10
C ARG A 120 11.73 -10.30 3.94
N MET A 121 10.86 -9.52 3.30
CA MET A 121 10.06 -9.93 2.14
C MET A 121 10.94 -10.48 1.02
N MET A 122 12.06 -9.82 0.69
CA MET A 122 12.99 -10.33 -0.32
C MET A 122 13.66 -11.65 0.07
N ARG A 123 13.85 -11.92 1.36
CA ARG A 123 14.42 -13.21 1.82
C ARG A 123 13.39 -14.33 1.78
N GLU A 124 12.18 -14.06 2.28
CA GLU A 124 11.09 -15.03 2.37
C GLU A 124 10.60 -15.46 0.98
N ASN A 125 10.64 -14.55 0.00
CA ASN A 125 10.22 -14.81 -1.37
C ASN A 125 11.39 -15.09 -2.33
N HIS A 126 12.61 -15.26 -1.82
CA HIS A 126 13.80 -15.53 -2.63
C HIS A 126 14.03 -14.54 -3.79
N LEU A 127 13.76 -13.25 -3.55
CA LEU A 127 13.88 -12.20 -4.57
C LEU A 127 15.32 -11.70 -4.66
N GLU A 128 15.98 -11.96 -5.79
CA GLU A 128 17.40 -11.65 -5.97
C GLU A 128 17.70 -10.46 -6.89
N ASN A 129 16.73 -10.05 -7.71
CA ASN A 129 16.82 -8.94 -8.65
C ASN A 129 15.47 -8.20 -8.78
N MET A 130 15.46 -7.10 -9.55
CA MET A 130 14.26 -6.27 -9.74
C MET A 130 13.20 -6.96 -10.60
N GLY A 131 13.61 -7.78 -11.57
CA GLY A 131 12.69 -8.57 -12.40
C GLY A 131 11.81 -9.51 -11.56
N MET A 132 12.41 -10.28 -10.65
CA MET A 132 11.68 -11.15 -9.72
C MET A 132 10.74 -10.37 -8.80
N LEU A 133 11.16 -9.19 -8.35
CA LEU A 133 10.31 -8.32 -7.53
C LEU A 133 9.09 -7.82 -8.31
N ARG A 134 9.29 -7.37 -9.56
CA ARG A 134 8.20 -6.95 -10.46
C ARG A 134 7.22 -8.09 -10.69
N GLU A 135 7.72 -9.28 -11.03
CA GLU A 135 6.90 -10.46 -11.24
C GLU A 135 6.10 -10.84 -9.97
N ALA A 136 6.72 -10.75 -8.79
CA ALA A 136 6.04 -10.99 -7.52
C ALA A 136 4.94 -9.95 -7.24
N CYS A 137 5.19 -8.67 -7.51
CA CYS A 137 4.19 -7.61 -7.40
C CYS A 137 3.03 -7.80 -8.38
N GLU A 138 3.32 -8.17 -9.63
CA GLU A 138 2.28 -8.47 -10.62
C GLU A 138 1.43 -9.65 -10.17
N LYS A 139 2.04 -10.77 -9.75
CA LYS A 139 1.30 -11.91 -9.19
C LYS A 139 0.46 -11.54 -7.97
N ALA A 140 0.99 -10.74 -7.05
CA ALA A 140 0.25 -10.26 -5.89
C ALA A 140 -0.94 -9.37 -6.29
N GLY A 141 -0.77 -8.49 -7.28
CA GLY A 141 -1.86 -7.66 -7.81
C GLY A 141 -2.97 -8.46 -8.53
N HIS A 142 -2.65 -9.65 -9.03
CA HIS A 142 -3.63 -10.56 -9.63
C HIS A 142 -4.27 -11.51 -8.58
N SER A 143 -3.78 -11.51 -7.34
CA SER A 143 -4.28 -12.37 -6.26
C SER A 143 -5.48 -11.80 -5.48
N GLU A 144 -5.98 -10.60 -5.85
CA GLU A 144 -7.25 -10.04 -5.35
C GLU A 144 -8.51 -10.86 -5.74
N GLY A 145 -8.32 -12.04 -6.36
CA GLY A 145 -9.34 -13.03 -6.65
C GLY A 145 -9.27 -14.32 -5.83
N GLU A 146 -8.39 -14.46 -4.84
CA GLU A 146 -8.37 -15.66 -3.98
C GLU A 146 -9.49 -15.61 -2.91
N SER A 147 -10.68 -15.93 -3.41
CA SER A 147 -11.83 -16.54 -2.75
C SER A 147 -12.41 -15.80 -1.53
N ALA A 148 -13.34 -14.89 -1.79
CA ALA A 148 -14.32 -14.40 -0.80
C ALA A 148 -15.34 -15.49 -0.38
N GLU A 149 -15.28 -16.68 -0.97
CA GLU A 149 -16.27 -17.75 -0.83
C GLU A 149 -16.21 -18.47 0.53
N PRO A 150 -15.04 -18.87 1.06
CA PRO A 150 -14.90 -19.40 2.41
C PRO A 150 -15.39 -18.41 3.47
N LEU A 151 -15.05 -17.12 3.34
CA LEU A 151 -15.51 -16.07 4.25
C LEU A 151 -17.02 -15.89 4.19
N LYS A 152 -17.62 -15.95 2.99
CA LYS A 152 -19.06 -15.86 2.80
C LYS A 152 -19.80 -17.06 3.41
N MET A 153 -19.26 -18.28 3.27
CA MET A 153 -19.82 -19.47 3.92
C MET A 153 -19.73 -19.38 5.44
N GLU A 154 -18.61 -18.90 5.98
CA GLU A 154 -18.44 -18.73 7.43
C GLU A 154 -19.41 -17.66 7.99
N ILE A 155 -19.60 -16.55 7.28
CA ILE A 155 -20.59 -15.52 7.64
C ILE A 155 -22.02 -16.09 7.64
N GLN A 156 -22.37 -16.94 6.67
CA GLN A 156 -23.68 -17.58 6.63
C GLN A 156 -23.89 -18.53 7.81
N LYS A 157 -22.86 -19.32 8.15
CA LYS A 157 -22.89 -20.24 9.29
C LYS A 157 -23.05 -19.49 10.62
N LEU A 158 -22.23 -18.45 10.84
CA LEU A 158 -22.31 -17.63 12.06
C LEU A 158 -23.65 -16.91 12.20
N ASN A 159 -24.26 -16.48 11.09
CA ASN A 159 -25.60 -15.89 11.12
C ASN A 159 -26.67 -16.92 11.48
N ALA A 160 -26.58 -18.15 10.98
CA ALA A 160 -27.52 -19.22 11.35
C ALA A 160 -27.40 -19.58 12.84
N GLU A 161 -26.18 -19.71 13.36
CA GLU A 161 -25.93 -19.97 14.79
C GLU A 161 -26.44 -18.83 15.67
N LYS A 162 -26.22 -17.57 15.25
CA LYS A 162 -26.73 -16.39 15.96
C LYS A 162 -28.25 -16.42 16.10
N VAL A 163 -28.99 -16.79 15.05
CA VAL A 163 -30.45 -16.86 15.09
C VAL A 163 -30.92 -17.91 16.09
N ILE A 164 -30.34 -19.11 16.05
CA ILE A 164 -30.67 -20.21 16.99
C ILE A 164 -30.44 -19.77 18.44
N LEU A 165 -29.28 -19.15 18.72
CA LEU A 165 -28.95 -18.67 20.05
C LEU A 165 -29.87 -17.54 20.52
N GLN A 166 -30.29 -16.64 19.62
CA GLN A 166 -31.24 -15.57 19.95
C GLN A 166 -32.61 -16.12 20.32
N ASP A 167 -33.09 -17.15 19.62
CA ASP A 167 -34.40 -17.73 19.90
C ASP A 167 -34.37 -18.54 21.21
N ALA A 168 -33.33 -19.33 21.45
CA ALA A 168 -33.13 -20.01 22.74
C ALA A 168 -33.05 -19.03 23.91
N TRP A 169 -32.35 -17.90 23.75
CA TRP A 169 -32.27 -16.86 24.77
C TRP A 169 -33.63 -16.21 25.06
N LYS A 170 -34.46 -15.97 24.03
CA LYS A 170 -35.80 -15.42 24.21
C LYS A 170 -36.71 -16.38 24.96
N GLU A 171 -36.65 -17.67 24.63
CA GLU A 171 -37.44 -18.71 25.30
C GLU A 171 -37.07 -18.84 26.77
N GLU A 172 -35.77 -18.96 27.07
CA GLU A 172 -35.28 -19.02 28.45
C GLU A 172 -35.67 -17.76 29.24
N ASN A 173 -35.54 -16.57 28.64
CA ASN A 173 -35.98 -15.33 29.29
C ASN A 173 -37.49 -15.29 29.55
N ALA A 174 -38.31 -15.88 28.69
CA ALA A 174 -39.76 -15.95 28.89
C ALA A 174 -40.09 -16.85 30.08
N ILE A 175 -39.43 -18.00 30.18
CA ILE A 175 -39.56 -18.95 31.30
C ILE A 175 -39.14 -18.26 32.61
N ILE A 176 -37.96 -17.63 32.65
CA ILE A 176 -37.47 -16.92 33.84
C ILE A 176 -38.45 -15.83 34.28
N LYS A 177 -39.03 -15.07 33.34
CA LYS A 177 -40.02 -14.03 33.67
C LYS A 177 -41.29 -14.61 34.29
N GLN A 178 -41.79 -15.73 33.77
CA GLN A 178 -42.96 -16.41 34.33
C GLN A 178 -42.68 -16.94 35.74
N GLU A 179 -41.51 -17.56 35.94
CA GLU A 179 -41.09 -18.09 37.24
C GLU A 179 -40.97 -16.97 38.29
N LEU A 180 -40.39 -15.82 37.91
CA LEU A 180 -40.30 -14.64 38.77
C LEU A 180 -41.68 -14.10 39.16
N GLN A 181 -42.62 -14.03 38.22
CA GLN A 181 -43.99 -13.59 38.53
C GLN A 181 -44.67 -14.54 39.53
N ARG A 182 -44.54 -15.85 39.33
CA ARG A 182 -45.10 -16.85 40.26
C ARG A 182 -44.53 -16.70 41.67
N LEU A 183 -43.20 -16.56 41.78
CA LEU A 183 -42.52 -16.37 43.07
C LEU A 183 -42.90 -15.05 43.75
N GLU A 184 -43.11 -13.97 42.99
CA GLU A 184 -43.58 -12.68 43.52
C GLU A 184 -44.99 -12.81 44.12
N GLU A 185 -45.89 -13.52 43.45
CA GLU A 185 -47.24 -13.80 43.95
C GLU A 185 -47.21 -14.68 45.21
N GLU A 186 -46.47 -15.79 45.20
CA GLU A 186 -46.29 -16.67 46.36
C GLU A 186 -45.72 -15.90 47.57
N LYS A 187 -44.71 -15.07 47.34
CA LYS A 187 -44.12 -14.20 48.38
C LYS A 187 -45.15 -13.22 48.95
N LYS A 188 -45.97 -12.60 48.10
CA LYS A 188 -47.03 -11.68 48.54
C LYS A 188 -48.05 -12.39 49.42
N THR A 189 -48.52 -13.58 49.00
CA THR A 189 -49.46 -14.39 49.81
C THR A 189 -48.84 -14.81 51.14
N ALA A 190 -47.58 -15.27 51.14
CA ALA A 190 -46.88 -15.62 52.37
C ALA A 190 -46.74 -14.42 53.32
N GLN A 191 -46.44 -13.23 52.79
CA GLN A 191 -46.35 -12.00 53.58
C GLN A 191 -47.70 -11.63 54.21
N GLU A 192 -48.80 -11.71 53.46
CA GLU A 192 -50.15 -11.46 53.97
C GLU A 192 -50.54 -12.43 55.11
N ILE A 193 -50.14 -13.70 55.01
CA ILE A 193 -50.35 -14.70 56.08
C ILE A 193 -49.54 -14.33 57.32
N VAL A 194 -48.26 -13.99 57.16
CA VAL A 194 -47.39 -13.58 58.27
C VAL A 194 -47.93 -12.33 58.96
N ASP A 195 -48.40 -11.34 58.21
CA ASP A 195 -48.94 -10.10 58.77
C ASP A 195 -50.25 -10.32 59.54
N LYS A 196 -51.07 -11.30 59.12
CA LYS A 196 -52.27 -11.71 59.87
C LYS A 196 -51.92 -12.42 61.18
N LEU A 197 -50.85 -13.21 61.22
CA LEU A 197 -50.40 -13.92 62.42
C LEU A 197 -49.69 -13.02 63.44
N LYS A 198 -49.22 -11.84 63.01
CA LYS A 198 -48.59 -10.83 63.88
C LYS A 198 -49.58 -9.84 64.51
N LYS A 199 -50.87 -9.91 64.15
CA LYS A 199 -51.97 -9.15 64.75
C LYS A 199 -52.69 -9.98 65.80
#